data_AF-A0A418T2R9-F1
#
_entry.id   AF-A0A418T2R9-F1
#
_cell.length_a   1.000
_cell.length_b   1.000
_cell.length_c   1.000
_cell.angle_alpha   90.00
_cell.angle_beta   90.00
_cell.angle_gamma   90.00
#
_symmetry.space_group_name_H-M   'P 1'
#
loop_
_entity.id
_entity.type
_entity.pdbx_description
1 polymer ?
#
loop_
_entity_poly.entity_id
_entity_poly.type
_entity_poly.pdbx_seq_one_letter_code
_entity_poly.pdbx_strand_id
1 'polypeptide(L)'
;MKTVYVNVRHFLFWYGVYGFCEKSCNDEISLYADKERNLMLGYFDISTEPCLRHMLEHELDREEDRELFEEIETFLQGSSEVAYSFIYPRDKGDLANQVEHDAPVNEHGHRPVYISMFSKHSSAWDIREIEKSIYILNEDFLHLEIGSIEFLDIPTREETKASFELDYEPYI
;
A
#
# COMPACT_ATOMS: atom_id res chain seq x y z
N MET A 1 13.23 -21.44 2.44
CA MET A 1 11.89 -21.03 2.95
C MET A 1 11.99 -20.11 4.16
N LYS A 2 11.44 -18.89 4.06
CA LYS A 2 11.38 -17.87 5.12
C LYS A 2 9.93 -17.57 5.51
N THR A 3 9.69 -17.20 6.77
CA THR A 3 8.43 -16.59 7.20
C THR A 3 8.48 -15.10 6.93
N VAL A 4 7.43 -14.53 6.33
CA VAL A 4 7.23 -13.09 6.20
C VAL A 4 6.18 -12.65 7.21
N TYR A 5 6.53 -11.64 8.00
CA TYR A 5 5.64 -11.08 9.00
C TYR A 5 4.97 -9.80 8.48
N VAL A 6 3.66 -9.70 8.64
CA VAL A 6 2.85 -8.62 8.05
C VAL A 6 2.23 -7.78 9.14
N ASN A 7 2.39 -6.47 9.06
CA ASN A 7 1.64 -5.51 9.84
C ASN A 7 0.71 -4.73 8.90
N VAL A 8 -0.58 -4.69 9.21
CA VAL A 8 -1.58 -3.91 8.47
C VAL A 8 -2.01 -2.74 9.34
N ARG A 9 -1.77 -1.50 8.90
CA ARG A 9 -1.98 -0.32 9.76
C ARG A 9 -3.45 0.09 9.88
N HIS A 10 -4.21 0.00 8.80
CA HIS A 10 -5.57 0.57 8.70
C HIS A 10 -6.65 -0.45 8.35
N PHE A 11 -6.51 -1.69 8.85
CA PHE A 11 -7.48 -2.75 8.60
C PHE A 11 -8.87 -2.32 9.09
N LEU A 12 -9.91 -2.41 8.24
CA LEU A 12 -11.29 -1.95 8.54
C LEU A 12 -11.52 -0.43 8.48
N PHE A 13 -10.59 0.33 7.89
CA PHE A 13 -10.76 1.75 7.59
C PHE A 13 -10.63 2.00 6.09
N TRP A 14 -11.47 2.87 5.54
CA TRP A 14 -11.34 3.28 4.14
C TRP A 14 -11.23 4.80 4.05
N TYR A 15 -10.06 5.26 3.63
CA TYR A 15 -9.74 6.68 3.49
C TYR A 15 -10.72 7.45 2.62
N GLY A 16 -11.13 6.91 1.46
CA GLY A 16 -12.05 7.64 0.57
C GLY A 16 -13.44 7.87 1.13
N VAL A 17 -13.95 6.96 1.97
CA VAL A 17 -15.25 7.12 2.62
C VAL A 17 -15.13 7.78 4.01
N TYR A 18 -13.91 8.11 4.45
CA TYR A 18 -13.56 8.65 5.78
C TYR A 18 -14.38 7.99 6.91
N GLY A 19 -14.22 6.68 7.07
CA GLY A 19 -14.95 5.94 8.11
C GLY A 19 -14.58 4.47 8.27
N PHE A 20 -15.01 3.90 9.40
CA PHE A 20 -14.91 2.46 9.70
C PHE A 20 -15.83 1.67 8.77
N CYS A 21 -15.28 0.65 8.15
CA CYS A 21 -15.97 -0.25 7.24
C CYS A 21 -15.76 -1.71 7.64
N GLU A 22 -16.60 -2.62 7.14
CA GLU A 22 -16.40 -4.05 7.39
C GLU A 22 -15.21 -4.63 6.61
N LYS A 23 -14.85 -3.99 5.49
CA LYS A 23 -13.67 -4.31 4.68
C LYS A 23 -13.11 -3.02 4.08
N SER A 24 -11.83 -2.78 4.30
CA SER A 24 -11.05 -1.69 3.72
C SER A 24 -10.89 -1.90 2.20
N CYS A 25 -10.80 -0.81 1.45
CA CYS A 25 -10.49 -0.84 0.01
C CYS A 25 -9.09 -0.27 -0.28
N ASN A 26 -8.45 0.30 0.74
CA ASN A 26 -7.08 0.77 0.74
C ASN A 26 -6.46 0.40 2.10
N ASP A 27 -5.28 -0.19 2.08
CA ASP A 27 -4.53 -0.56 3.28
C ASP A 27 -3.04 -0.29 3.09
N GLU A 28 -2.39 0.08 4.20
CA GLU A 28 -0.95 0.18 4.34
C GLU A 28 -0.41 -1.12 4.94
N ILE A 29 0.51 -1.78 4.24
CA ILE A 29 1.16 -3.01 4.70
C ILE A 29 2.68 -2.83 4.86
N SER A 30 3.20 -3.24 6.01
CA SER A 30 4.63 -3.35 6.27
C SER A 30 5.02 -4.82 6.38
N LEU A 31 6.10 -5.21 5.71
CA LEU A 31 6.61 -6.57 5.69
C LEU A 31 7.92 -6.65 6.47
N TYR A 32 8.09 -7.69 7.28
CA TYR A 32 9.26 -7.89 8.13
C TYR A 32 9.80 -9.32 8.04
N ALA A 33 11.11 -9.46 8.26
CA ALA A 33 11.77 -10.77 8.35
C ALA A 33 11.72 -11.37 9.77
N ASP A 34 11.37 -10.57 10.78
CA ASP A 34 11.20 -10.99 12.18
C ASP A 34 9.91 -10.44 12.78
N LYS A 35 9.39 -11.15 13.80
CA LYS A 35 8.14 -10.78 14.47
C LYS A 35 8.26 -9.54 15.35
N GLU A 36 9.48 -9.23 15.79
CA GLU A 36 9.80 -8.05 16.59
C GLU A 36 9.93 -6.77 15.75
N ARG A 37 9.72 -6.85 14.42
CA ARG A 37 9.70 -5.72 13.48
C ARG A 37 11.05 -4.99 13.35
N ASN A 38 12.17 -5.68 13.58
CA ASN A 38 13.51 -5.07 13.51
C ASN A 38 14.09 -5.04 12.09
N LEU A 39 13.67 -5.96 11.22
CA LEU A 39 14.18 -6.14 9.87
C LEU A 39 13.04 -5.94 8.86
N MET A 40 12.86 -4.70 8.41
CA MET A 40 11.87 -4.36 7.39
C MET A 40 12.30 -4.90 6.02
N LEU A 41 11.35 -5.54 5.32
CA LEU A 41 11.50 -6.05 3.97
C LEU A 41 10.97 -5.09 2.93
N GLY A 42 9.91 -4.36 3.27
CA GLY A 42 9.26 -3.40 2.38
C GLY A 42 7.99 -2.84 3.00
N TYR A 43 7.50 -1.78 2.38
CA TYR A 43 6.30 -1.07 2.81
C TYR A 43 5.53 -0.60 1.58
N PHE A 44 4.22 -0.87 1.57
CA PHE A 44 3.38 -0.72 0.38
C PHE A 44 1.99 -0.24 0.75
N ASP A 45 1.40 0.58 -0.12
CA ASP A 45 -0.06 0.72 -0.17
C ASP A 45 -0.64 -0.32 -1.12
N ILE A 46 -1.81 -0.83 -0.76
CA ILE A 46 -2.61 -1.68 -1.64
C ILE A 46 -4.00 -1.05 -1.80
N SER A 47 -4.39 -0.75 -3.04
CA SER A 47 -5.68 -0.14 -3.37
C SER A 47 -6.47 -1.01 -4.34
N THR A 48 -7.73 -1.29 -3.99
CA THR A 48 -8.65 -2.03 -4.86
C THR A 48 -9.24 -1.14 -5.95
N GLU A 49 -9.74 -1.74 -7.02
CA GLU A 49 -10.47 -1.02 -8.07
C GLU A 49 -11.59 -0.09 -7.51
N PRO A 50 -12.46 -0.52 -6.57
CA PRO A 50 -13.43 0.37 -5.95
C PRO A 50 -12.81 1.59 -5.26
N CYS A 51 -11.66 1.43 -4.57
CA CYS A 51 -10.94 2.56 -3.99
C CYS A 51 -10.47 3.54 -5.05
N LEU A 52 -9.86 3.02 -6.11
CA LEU A 52 -9.30 3.83 -7.18
C LEU A 52 -10.39 4.61 -7.93
N ARG A 53 -11.55 3.99 -8.18
CA ARG A 53 -12.71 4.68 -8.75
C ARG A 53 -13.20 5.81 -7.84
N HIS A 54 -13.28 5.53 -6.54
CA HIS A 54 -13.67 6.55 -5.56
C HIS A 54 -12.71 7.74 -5.55
N MET A 55 -11.40 7.49 -5.55
CA MET A 55 -10.37 8.53 -5.58
C MET A 55 -10.55 9.45 -6.80
N LEU A 56 -10.77 8.88 -8.00
CA LEU A 56 -11.01 9.65 -9.22
C LEU A 56 -12.29 10.50 -9.17
N GLU A 57 -13.32 10.04 -8.48
CA GLU A 57 -14.63 10.68 -8.42
C GLU A 57 -14.72 11.78 -7.35
N HIS A 58 -13.92 11.66 -6.28
CA HIS A 58 -14.15 12.42 -5.05
C HIS A 58 -12.91 13.06 -4.41
N GLU A 59 -11.71 12.54 -4.66
CA GLU A 59 -10.50 12.96 -3.93
C GLU A 59 -9.50 13.71 -4.81
N LEU A 60 -9.26 13.21 -6.02
CA LEU A 60 -8.22 13.76 -6.89
C LEU A 60 -8.74 14.94 -7.73
N ASP A 61 -8.00 16.04 -7.73
CA ASP A 61 -8.24 17.12 -8.68
C ASP A 61 -7.58 16.76 -10.03
N ARG A 62 -8.35 16.88 -11.12
CA ARG A 62 -7.88 16.48 -12.45
C ARG A 62 -6.68 17.29 -12.96
N GLU A 63 -6.53 18.53 -12.51
CA GLU A 63 -5.46 19.43 -12.94
C GLU A 63 -4.28 19.38 -11.97
N GLU A 64 -4.53 19.39 -10.65
CA GLU A 64 -3.47 19.35 -9.64
C GLU A 64 -2.84 17.95 -9.50
N ASP A 65 -3.64 16.89 -9.57
CA ASP A 65 -3.21 15.49 -9.41
C ASP A 65 -3.14 14.74 -10.75
N ARG A 66 -2.97 15.46 -11.86
CA ARG A 66 -3.10 14.93 -13.22
C ARG A 66 -2.34 13.63 -13.46
N GLU A 67 -1.10 13.53 -13.00
CA GLU A 67 -0.25 12.34 -13.22
C GLU A 67 -0.87 11.09 -12.57
N LEU A 68 -1.24 11.18 -11.29
CA LEU A 68 -1.88 10.08 -10.58
C LEU A 68 -3.27 9.78 -11.16
N PHE A 69 -4.02 10.81 -11.54
CA PHE A 69 -5.33 10.66 -12.17
C PHE A 69 -5.24 9.85 -13.47
N GLU A 70 -4.30 10.20 -14.35
CA GLU A 70 -4.07 9.52 -15.64
C GLU A 70 -3.54 8.09 -15.44
N GLU A 71 -2.66 7.86 -14.45
CA GLU A 71 -2.19 6.52 -14.09
C GLU A 71 -3.34 5.61 -13.68
N ILE A 72 -4.22 6.09 -12.78
CA ILE A 72 -5.36 5.32 -12.29
C ILE A 72 -6.38 5.09 -13.42
N GLU A 73 -6.74 6.10 -14.22
CA GLU A 73 -7.65 5.91 -15.36
C GLU A 73 -7.10 4.88 -16.36
N THR A 74 -5.82 4.98 -16.70
CA THR A 74 -5.15 4.05 -17.62
C THR A 74 -5.19 2.63 -17.07
N PHE A 75 -4.90 2.45 -15.79
CA PHE A 75 -4.99 1.14 -15.14
C PHE A 75 -6.42 0.58 -15.19
N LEU A 76 -7.42 1.37 -14.79
CA LEU A 76 -8.82 0.94 -14.74
C LEU A 76 -9.39 0.58 -16.12
N GLN A 77 -8.96 1.26 -17.18
CA GLN A 77 -9.38 0.98 -18.56
C GLN A 77 -8.57 -0.15 -19.22
N GLY A 78 -7.37 -0.43 -18.73
CA GLY A 78 -6.47 -1.45 -19.25
C GLY A 78 -6.88 -2.89 -18.89
N SER A 79 -6.18 -3.86 -19.46
CA SER A 79 -6.37 -5.29 -19.18
C SER A 79 -5.47 -5.82 -18.05
N SER A 80 -4.60 -4.99 -17.50
CA SER A 80 -3.73 -5.40 -16.38
C SER A 80 -4.57 -5.57 -15.11
N GLU A 81 -4.29 -6.64 -14.38
CA GLU A 81 -4.92 -6.93 -13.09
C GLU A 81 -4.24 -6.20 -11.93
N VAL A 82 -2.95 -5.91 -12.10
CA VAL A 82 -2.10 -5.19 -11.13
C VAL A 82 -1.31 -4.11 -11.85
N ALA A 83 -1.12 -2.97 -11.19
CA ALA A 83 -0.20 -1.91 -11.59
C ALA A 83 0.45 -1.28 -10.35
N TYR A 84 1.48 -0.46 -10.57
CA TYR A 84 2.22 0.21 -9.52
C TYR A 84 2.33 1.69 -9.81
N SER A 85 2.14 2.51 -8.78
CA SER A 85 2.51 3.92 -8.76
C SER A 85 3.67 4.14 -7.79
N PHE A 86 4.56 5.07 -8.14
CA PHE A 86 5.85 5.25 -7.47
C PHE A 86 6.04 6.70 -7.05
N ILE A 87 6.26 6.92 -5.76
CA ILE A 87 6.69 8.24 -5.26
C ILE A 87 8.20 8.20 -5.13
N TYR A 88 8.88 9.09 -5.85
CA TYR A 88 10.34 9.23 -5.80
C TYR A 88 10.77 10.37 -4.87
N PRO A 89 12.04 10.40 -4.43
CA PRO A 89 12.55 11.49 -3.60
C PRO A 89 12.36 12.85 -4.26
N ARG A 90 11.70 13.78 -3.54
CA ARG A 90 11.45 15.15 -4.02
C ARG A 90 12.59 16.09 -3.66
N ASP A 91 13.28 15.80 -2.56
CA ASP A 91 14.40 16.59 -2.06
C ASP A 91 15.47 15.71 -1.40
N LYS A 92 16.51 16.36 -0.85
CA LYS A 92 17.63 15.66 -0.19
C LYS A 92 17.23 14.92 1.08
N GLY A 93 16.17 15.35 1.76
CA GLY A 93 15.63 14.68 2.93
C GLY A 93 15.02 13.34 2.56
N ASP A 94 14.27 13.30 1.46
CA ASP A 94 13.63 12.08 0.96
C ASP A 94 14.65 11.02 0.48
N LEU A 95 15.90 11.40 0.14
CA LEU A 95 16.92 10.45 -0.33
C LEU A 95 17.24 9.34 0.68
N ALA A 96 17.10 9.61 1.98
CA ALA A 96 17.33 8.62 3.03
C ALA A 96 16.16 7.64 3.20
N ASN A 97 15.01 7.93 2.60
CA ASN A 97 13.77 7.17 2.74
C ASN A 97 13.50 6.24 1.55
N GLN A 98 14.47 6.05 0.66
CA GLN A 98 14.34 5.14 -0.49
C GLN A 98 14.16 3.70 -0.02
N VAL A 99 13.36 2.92 -0.74
CA VAL A 99 13.20 1.49 -0.47
C VAL A 99 14.52 0.75 -0.65
N GLU A 100 14.80 -0.18 0.28
CA GLU A 100 16.04 -0.97 0.26
C GLU A 100 15.98 -2.14 -0.73
N HIS A 101 14.78 -2.66 -1.01
CA HIS A 101 14.55 -3.76 -1.94
C HIS A 101 14.68 -3.33 -3.41
N ASP A 102 14.56 -4.29 -4.34
CA ASP A 102 14.62 -3.97 -5.76
C ASP A 102 13.37 -3.18 -6.20
N ALA A 103 13.58 -2.15 -7.00
CA ALA A 103 12.52 -1.25 -7.49
C ALA A 103 13.05 -0.42 -8.68
N PRO A 104 12.15 0.05 -9.58
CA PRO A 104 12.52 0.94 -10.67
C PRO A 104 13.24 2.19 -10.15
N VAL A 105 14.20 2.67 -10.93
CA VAL A 105 14.90 3.93 -10.66
C VAL A 105 14.42 5.03 -11.60
N ASN A 106 14.31 6.25 -11.08
CA ASN A 106 14.01 7.42 -11.90
C ASN A 106 15.24 7.88 -12.72
N GLU A 107 15.09 8.97 -13.48
CA GLU A 107 16.16 9.55 -14.31
C GLU A 107 17.40 10.01 -13.53
N HIS A 108 17.31 10.15 -12.22
CA HIS A 108 18.41 10.49 -11.33
C HIS A 108 19.07 9.26 -10.68
N GLY A 109 18.59 8.05 -10.98
CA GLY A 109 19.08 6.81 -10.39
C GLY A 109 18.58 6.56 -8.97
N HIS A 110 17.51 7.25 -8.54
CA HIS A 110 16.90 7.06 -7.23
C HIS A 110 15.77 6.04 -7.30
N ARG A 111 15.70 5.16 -6.30
CA ARG A 111 14.56 4.27 -6.07
C ARG A 111 13.38 5.06 -5.47
N PRO A 112 12.15 4.54 -5.55
CA PRO A 112 11.01 5.15 -4.88
C PRO A 112 11.23 5.22 -3.36
N VAL A 113 10.62 6.21 -2.73
CA VAL A 113 10.39 6.24 -1.28
C VAL A 113 9.09 5.53 -0.90
N TYR A 114 8.18 5.37 -1.86
CA TYR A 114 6.87 4.76 -1.66
C TYR A 114 6.41 4.02 -2.90
N ILE A 115 5.76 2.87 -2.71
CA ILE A 115 5.17 2.06 -3.78
C ILE A 115 3.71 1.78 -3.44
N SER A 116 2.81 2.16 -4.35
CA SER A 116 1.38 1.86 -4.24
C SER A 116 0.99 0.84 -5.29
N MET A 117 0.46 -0.29 -4.86
CA MET A 117 -0.08 -1.35 -5.72
C MET A 117 -1.57 -1.10 -5.98
N PHE A 118 -1.93 -1.04 -7.25
CA PHE A 118 -3.31 -1.03 -7.74
C PHE A 118 -3.72 -2.44 -8.10
N SER A 119 -4.92 -2.87 -7.70
CA SER A 119 -5.38 -4.24 -7.93
C SER A 119 -6.86 -4.32 -8.29
N LYS A 120 -7.16 -5.13 -9.31
CA LYS A 120 -8.54 -5.54 -9.69
C LYS A 120 -8.95 -6.88 -9.10
N HIS A 121 -8.05 -7.56 -8.39
CA HIS A 121 -8.28 -8.92 -7.89
C HIS A 121 -9.36 -9.02 -6.82
N SER A 122 -9.59 -7.95 -6.07
CA SER A 122 -10.63 -7.90 -5.06
C SER A 122 -11.35 -6.56 -5.06
N SER A 123 -12.61 -6.58 -4.64
CA SER A 123 -13.38 -5.36 -4.38
C SER A 123 -13.05 -4.73 -3.02
N ALA A 124 -12.54 -5.53 -2.07
CA ALA A 124 -12.14 -5.08 -0.74
C ALA A 124 -11.12 -6.04 -0.12
N TRP A 125 -10.32 -5.57 0.83
CA TRP A 125 -9.26 -6.33 1.45
C TRP A 125 -9.76 -7.23 2.57
N ASP A 126 -9.26 -8.47 2.56
CA ASP A 126 -9.23 -9.36 3.70
C ASP A 126 -7.88 -10.09 3.72
N ILE A 127 -7.62 -10.86 4.78
CA ILE A 127 -6.34 -11.53 5.00
C ILE A 127 -5.88 -12.31 3.76
N ARG A 128 -6.79 -13.02 3.08
CA ARG A 128 -6.43 -13.87 1.94
C ARG A 128 -6.05 -13.04 0.73
N GLU A 129 -6.74 -11.94 0.50
CA GLU A 129 -6.42 -11.03 -0.60
C GLU A 129 -5.12 -10.27 -0.33
N ILE A 130 -4.83 -9.92 0.92
CA ILE A 130 -3.54 -9.33 1.32
C ILE A 130 -2.41 -10.35 1.12
N GLU A 131 -2.59 -11.62 1.52
CA GLU A 131 -1.62 -12.69 1.28
C GLU A 131 -1.28 -12.84 -0.21
N LYS A 132 -2.29 -12.82 -1.09
CA LYS A 132 -2.05 -12.86 -2.55
C LYS A 132 -1.25 -11.65 -3.02
N SER A 133 -1.59 -10.45 -2.57
CA SER A 133 -0.84 -9.23 -2.90
C SER A 133 0.62 -9.34 -2.45
N ILE A 134 0.90 -9.93 -1.28
CA ILE A 134 2.26 -10.15 -0.80
C ILE A 134 3.04 -11.10 -1.71
N TYR A 135 2.43 -12.17 -2.21
CA TYR A 135 3.09 -13.05 -3.18
C TYR A 135 3.45 -12.31 -4.47
N ILE A 136 2.54 -11.48 -4.98
CA ILE A 136 2.80 -10.67 -6.19
C ILE A 136 3.94 -9.67 -5.91
N LEU A 137 3.87 -8.92 -4.83
CA LEU A 137 4.94 -7.98 -4.41
C LEU A 137 6.28 -8.68 -4.19
N ASN A 138 6.25 -9.92 -3.69
CA ASN A 138 7.45 -10.72 -3.53
C ASN A 138 8.04 -11.15 -4.88
N GLU A 139 7.22 -11.55 -5.83
CA GLU A 139 7.68 -11.88 -7.18
C GLU A 139 8.26 -10.66 -7.89
N ASP A 140 7.67 -9.49 -7.71
CA ASP A 140 8.03 -8.27 -8.44
C ASP A 140 9.18 -7.47 -7.80
N PHE A 141 9.35 -7.51 -6.47
CA PHE A 141 10.29 -6.62 -5.77
C PHE A 141 11.23 -7.30 -4.76
N LEU A 142 10.75 -8.29 -4.01
CA LEU A 142 11.50 -8.82 -2.84
C LEU A 142 12.33 -10.07 -3.17
N HIS A 143 11.85 -10.88 -4.12
CA HIS A 143 12.45 -12.12 -4.59
C HIS A 143 12.87 -13.09 -3.46
N LEU A 144 12.04 -13.21 -2.43
CA LEU A 144 12.27 -14.10 -1.31
C LEU A 144 11.65 -15.47 -1.57
N GLU A 145 12.28 -16.52 -1.04
CA GLU A 145 11.69 -17.85 -0.98
C GLU A 145 10.74 -17.94 0.22
N ILE A 146 9.50 -17.47 0.05
CA ILE A 146 8.48 -17.44 1.10
C ILE A 146 7.96 -18.86 1.37
N GLY A 147 8.03 -19.29 2.63
CA GLY A 147 7.44 -20.55 3.11
C GLY A 147 6.09 -20.34 3.81
N SER A 148 5.94 -19.21 4.51
CA SER A 148 4.68 -18.83 5.18
C SER A 148 4.58 -17.31 5.34
N ILE A 149 3.35 -16.84 5.50
CA ILE A 149 3.00 -15.46 5.83
C ILE A 149 2.30 -15.47 7.19
N GLU A 150 2.73 -14.62 8.11
CA GLU A 150 2.15 -14.48 9.45
C GLU A 150 1.79 -13.02 9.72
N PHE A 151 0.52 -12.75 10.05
CA PHE A 151 0.06 -11.41 10.42
C PHE A 151 0.37 -11.18 11.89
N LEU A 152 1.15 -10.13 12.18
CA LEU A 152 1.61 -9.83 13.54
C LEU A 152 0.49 -9.35 14.43
N ASP A 153 -0.26 -8.36 13.94
CA ASP A 153 -1.44 -7.82 14.58
C ASP A 153 -2.43 -7.45 13.48
N ILE A 154 -3.66 -7.94 13.61
CA ILE A 154 -4.79 -7.46 12.82
C ILE A 154 -5.55 -6.53 13.76
N PRO A 155 -5.46 -5.20 13.56
CA PRO A 155 -6.05 -4.28 14.51
C PRO A 155 -7.56 -4.51 14.55
N THR A 156 -8.09 -4.52 15.77
CA THR A 156 -9.53 -4.46 15.99
C THR A 156 -10.09 -3.14 15.45
N ARG A 157 -11.40 -3.07 15.28
CA ARG A 157 -12.08 -1.83 14.91
C ARG A 157 -11.77 -0.71 15.92
N GLU A 158 -11.73 -1.05 17.20
CA GLU A 158 -11.43 -0.12 18.30
C GLU A 158 -9.99 0.40 18.24
N GLU A 159 -9.02 -0.47 17.97
CA GLU A 159 -7.61 -0.09 17.82
C GLU A 159 -7.39 0.77 16.58
N THR A 160 -8.01 0.40 15.46
CA THR A 160 -7.98 1.19 14.22
C THR A 160 -8.58 2.57 14.45
N LYS A 161 -9.66 2.66 15.23
CA LYS A 161 -10.27 3.93 15.63
C LYS A 161 -9.36 4.79 16.50
N ALA A 162 -8.76 4.20 17.52
CA ALA A 162 -7.84 4.93 18.37
C ALA A 162 -6.61 5.44 17.60
N SER A 163 -6.05 4.62 16.70
CA SER A 163 -4.92 5.02 15.84
C SER A 163 -5.30 6.17 14.92
N PHE A 164 -6.46 6.09 14.25
CA PHE A 164 -6.93 7.17 13.39
C PHE A 164 -7.16 8.46 14.17
N GLU A 165 -7.83 8.40 15.33
CA GLU A 165 -8.05 9.60 16.15
C GLU A 165 -6.71 10.23 16.58
N LEU A 166 -5.71 9.44 16.96
CA LEU A 166 -4.38 9.95 17.32
C LEU A 166 -3.61 10.57 16.14
N ASP A 167 -3.59 9.87 15.00
CA ASP A 167 -2.83 10.29 13.82
C ASP A 167 -3.43 11.56 13.19
N TYR A 168 -4.75 11.72 13.30
CA TYR A 168 -5.49 12.81 12.64
C TYR A 168 -6.01 13.90 13.59
N GLU A 169 -6.02 13.71 14.93
CA GLU A 169 -6.36 14.77 15.92
C GLU A 169 -5.60 16.09 15.67
N PRO A 170 -4.31 16.11 15.29
CA PRO A 170 -3.60 17.36 15.01
C PRO A 170 -4.12 18.14 13.79
N TYR A 171 -4.95 17.52 12.95
CA TYR A 171 -5.40 18.04 11.66
C TYR A 171 -6.91 18.29 11.60
N ILE A 172 -7.65 18.04 12.69
CA ILE A 172 -9.10 18.30 12.86
C ILE A 172 -9.34 19.62 13.60
#